data_AF-A0A259KBM6-F1
#
_entry.id   AF-A0A259KBM6-F1
#
_cell.length_a   1.000
_cell.length_b   1.000
_cell.length_c   1.000
_cell.angle_alpha   90.00
_cell.angle_beta   90.00
_cell.angle_gamma   90.00
#
_symmetry.space_group_name_H-M   'P 1'
#
loop_
_entity.id
_entity.type
_entity.pdbx_description
1 polymer ?
#
loop_
_entity_poly.entity_id
_entity_poly.type
_entity_poly.pdbx_seq_one_letter_code
_entity_poly.pdbx_strand_id
1 'polypeptide(L)'
;MSEKVISLRGTALPPAASTPNPTVVAELERLLEAARAGELVGLAGTFLHKDHNVTYAYAGSVGGYGMIGGLACLKARLVARQEWDG
;
A
#
# COMPACT_ATOMS: atom_id res chain seq x y z
N MET A 1 6.63 -23.29 -10.65
CA MET A 1 5.46 -24.14 -10.98
C MET A 1 4.25 -23.22 -10.95
N SER A 2 3.76 -22.76 -12.12
CA SER A 2 2.65 -21.80 -12.18
C SER A 2 1.32 -22.55 -12.10
N GLU A 3 0.56 -22.35 -11.03
CA GLU A 3 -0.76 -22.94 -10.85
C GLU A 3 -1.73 -22.39 -11.92
N LYS A 4 -2.17 -23.28 -12.79
CA LYS A 4 -3.08 -22.97 -13.90
C LYS A 4 -4.50 -22.87 -13.34
N VAL A 5 -4.93 -21.67 -12.98
CA VAL A 5 -6.31 -21.40 -12.55
C VAL A 5 -7.23 -21.47 -13.77
N ILE A 6 -8.11 -22.46 -13.80
CA ILE A 6 -9.06 -22.70 -14.89
C ILE A 6 -10.43 -22.24 -14.42
N SER A 7 -11.12 -21.39 -15.19
CA SER A 7 -12.50 -21.01 -14.85
C SER A 7 -13.46 -22.20 -15.01
N LEU A 8 -14.57 -22.19 -14.27
CA LEU A 8 -15.66 -23.19 -14.37
C LEU A 8 -16.24 -23.36 -15.79
N ARG A 9 -15.92 -22.46 -16.74
CA ARG A 9 -16.35 -22.51 -18.14
C ARG A 9 -15.22 -22.86 -19.13
N GLY A 10 -14.09 -23.38 -18.65
CA GLY A 10 -13.03 -23.95 -19.48
C GLY A 10 -12.10 -22.93 -20.16
N THR A 11 -12.34 -21.63 -20.01
CA THR A 11 -11.38 -20.60 -20.42
C THR A 11 -10.34 -20.39 -19.32
N ALA A 12 -9.07 -20.61 -19.65
CA ALA A 12 -7.96 -20.23 -18.78
C ALA A 12 -7.93 -18.70 -18.69
N LEU A 13 -8.19 -18.16 -17.50
CA LEU A 13 -7.91 -16.76 -17.23
C LEU A 13 -6.39 -16.66 -17.05
N PRO A 14 -5.68 -15.85 -17.85
CA PRO A 14 -4.28 -15.57 -17.54
C PRO A 14 -4.23 -15.00 -16.12
N PRO A 15 -3.21 -15.36 -15.30
CA PRO A 15 -3.03 -14.72 -14.00
C PRO A 15 -3.06 -13.22 -14.25
N ALA A 16 -3.95 -12.50 -13.56
CA ALA A 16 -4.15 -11.07 -13.79
C ALA A 16 -2.77 -10.41 -13.75
N ALA A 17 -2.31 -9.94 -14.91
CA ALA A 17 -1.03 -9.28 -15.01
C ALA A 17 -1.13 -8.05 -14.12
N SER A 18 -0.45 -8.09 -12.98
CA SER A 18 -0.42 -6.98 -12.03
C SER A 18 0.34 -5.84 -12.69
N THR A 19 -0.39 -4.96 -13.36
CA THR A 19 0.17 -3.72 -13.88
C THR A 19 0.51 -2.84 -12.68
N PRO A 20 1.78 -2.41 -12.54
CA PRO A 20 2.15 -1.49 -11.47
C PRO A 20 1.27 -0.24 -11.54
N ASN A 21 0.73 0.19 -10.40
CA ASN A 21 -0.04 1.43 -10.35
C ASN A 21 0.94 2.62 -10.40
N PRO A 22 0.90 3.44 -11.46
CA PRO A 22 1.87 4.52 -11.66
C PRO A 22 1.82 5.58 -10.54
N THR A 23 0.65 5.82 -9.95
CA THR A 23 0.50 6.76 -8.82
C THR A 23 1.20 6.24 -7.57
N VAL A 24 1.09 4.93 -7.29
CA VAL A 24 1.76 4.31 -6.15
C VAL A 24 3.27 4.32 -6.36
N VAL A 25 3.74 3.99 -7.56
CA VAL A 25 5.17 4.01 -7.89
C VAL A 25 5.76 5.41 -7.72
N ALA A 26 5.11 6.44 -8.28
CA ALA A 26 5.59 7.81 -8.17
C ALA A 26 5.70 8.31 -6.72
N GLU A 27 4.73 7.97 -5.87
CA GLU A 27 4.78 8.34 -4.45
C GLU A 27 5.88 7.60 -3.69
N LEU A 28 6.10 6.31 -3.99
CA LEU A 28 7.19 5.53 -3.40
C LEU A 28 8.56 6.07 -3.81
N GLU A 29 8.73 6.48 -5.07
CA GLU A 29 9.96 7.11 -5.56
C GLU A 29 10.22 8.44 -4.83
N ARG A 30 9.20 9.28 -4.67
CA ARG A 30 9.30 10.54 -3.92
C ARG A 30 9.75 10.30 -2.46
N LEU A 31 9.16 9.32 -1.79
CA LEU A 31 9.52 8.96 -0.41
C LEU A 31 10.93 8.38 -0.32
N LEU A 32 11.33 7.58 -1.31
CA LEU A 32 12.67 7.01 -1.38
C LEU A 32 13.74 8.09 -1.55
N GLU A 33 13.51 9.06 -2.43
CA GLU A 33 14.42 10.19 -2.60
C GLU A 33 14.53 11.03 -1.32
N ALA A 34 13.42 11.28 -0.61
CA ALA A 34 13.46 11.97 0.69
C ALA A 34 14.23 11.18 1.76
N ALA A 35 14.11 9.84 1.77
CA ALA A 35 14.87 8.98 2.67
C ALA A 35 16.37 8.98 2.33
N ARG A 36 16.72 8.93 1.03
CA ARG A 36 18.10 9.02 0.54
C ARG A 36 18.75 10.36 0.86
N ALA A 37 17.99 11.45 0.79
CA ALA A 37 18.42 12.78 1.19
C ALA A 37 18.56 12.96 2.71
N GLY A 38 18.08 12.00 3.52
CA GLY A 38 18.11 12.06 4.97
C GLY A 38 16.99 12.89 5.61
N GLU A 39 16.03 13.38 4.81
CA GLU A 39 14.87 14.13 5.29
C GLU A 39 13.85 13.21 5.97
N LEU A 40 13.68 12.01 5.43
CA LEU A 40 12.81 10.98 6.00
C LEU A 40 13.65 10.03 6.87
N VAL A 41 13.55 10.22 8.19
CA VAL A 41 14.30 9.44 9.20
C VAL A 41 13.53 8.25 9.77
N GLY A 42 12.24 8.14 9.48
CA GLY A 42 11.39 7.03 9.92
C GLY A 42 10.09 6.94 9.14
N LEU A 43 9.52 5.73 9.08
CA LEU A 43 8.29 5.41 8.37
C LEU A 43 7.43 4.45 9.19
N ALA A 44 6.14 4.74 9.29
CA ALA A 44 5.11 3.81 9.77
C ALA A 44 3.89 3.87 8.85
N GLY A 45 3.44 2.73 8.35
CA GLY A 45 2.29 2.68 7.44
C GLY A 45 1.85 1.25 7.11
N THR A 46 0.72 1.16 6.41
CA THR A 46 0.13 -0.09 5.90
C THR A 46 0.10 -0.09 4.37
N PHE A 47 0.29 -1.25 3.77
CA PHE A 47 0.38 -1.44 2.32
C PHE A 47 -0.65 -2.48 1.87
N LEU A 48 -1.39 -2.15 0.83
CA LEU A 48 -2.31 -3.07 0.17
C LEU A 48 -1.60 -3.72 -1.02
N HIS A 49 -1.47 -5.04 -0.97
CA HIS A 49 -0.91 -5.83 -2.06
C HIS A 49 -2.00 -6.19 -3.07
N LYS A 50 -1.57 -6.51 -4.30
CA LYS A 50 -2.47 -6.91 -5.40
C LYS A 50 -3.40 -8.08 -5.05
N ASP A 51 -2.97 -8.95 -4.15
CA ASP A 51 -3.72 -10.14 -3.72
C ASP A 51 -4.66 -9.83 -2.54
N HIS A 52 -4.98 -8.56 -2.33
CA HIS A 52 -5.75 -8.02 -1.21
C HIS A 52 -5.16 -8.26 0.19
N ASN A 53 -3.92 -8.76 0.25
CA ASN A 53 -3.20 -8.88 1.50
C ASN A 53 -2.78 -7.49 1.99
N VAL A 54 -2.87 -7.27 3.31
CA VAL A 54 -2.44 -6.02 3.93
C VAL A 54 -1.23 -6.31 4.82
N THR A 55 -0.13 -5.62 4.57
CA THR A 55 1.04 -5.64 5.46
C THR A 55 1.24 -4.28 6.10
N TYR A 56 2.01 -4.24 7.17
CA TYR A 56 2.47 -2.99 7.77
C TYR A 56 4.00 -2.93 7.74
N ALA A 57 4.54 -1.72 7.67
CA ALA A 57 5.96 -1.48 7.85
C ALA A 57 6.20 -0.43 8.92
N TYR A 58 7.29 -0.64 9.65
CA TYR A 58 7.80 0.25 10.68
C TYR A 58 9.32 0.25 10.57
N ALA A 59 9.93 1.40 10.28
CA ALA A 59 11.37 1.49 10.07
C ALA A 59 11.92 2.85 10.51
N GLY A 60 13.12 2.84 11.12
CA GLY A 60 13.83 4.06 11.52
C GLY A 60 13.32 4.70 12.81
N SER A 61 13.59 6.00 12.95
CA SER A 61 13.26 6.80 14.14
C SER A 61 11.80 7.20 14.14
N VAL A 62 10.91 6.22 14.31
CA VAL A 62 9.48 6.43 14.38
C VAL A 62 9.09 6.66 15.84
N GLY A 63 8.57 7.84 16.14
CA GLY A 63 8.16 8.22 17.49
C GLY A 63 7.44 9.57 17.52
N GLY A 64 6.88 9.89 18.69
CA GLY A 64 6.20 11.17 18.95
C GLY A 64 4.72 11.17 18.61
N TYR A 65 3.97 12.02 19.33
CA TYR A 65 2.52 12.16 19.17
C TYR A 65 2.09 12.62 17.77
N GLY A 66 2.98 13.31 17.03
CA GLY A 66 2.73 13.73 15.65
C GLY A 66 2.51 12.56 14.69
N MET A 67 3.29 11.47 14.81
CA MET A 67 3.12 10.27 13.99
C MET A 67 1.79 9.57 14.29
N ILE A 68 1.44 9.46 15.57
CA ILE A 68 0.17 8.86 16.01
C ILE A 68 -1.02 9.68 15.49
N GLY A 69 -0.96 11.01 15.62
CA GLY A 69 -1.97 11.93 15.09
C GLY A 69 -2.12 11.82 13.57
N GLY A 70 -1.00 11.77 12.84
CA GLY A 70 -1.00 11.58 11.39
C GLY A 70 -1.66 10.27 10.96
N LEU A 71 -1.35 9.16 11.64
CA LEU A 71 -1.99 7.85 11.39
C LEU A 71 -3.48 7.86 11.75
N ALA A 72 -3.88 8.57 12.81
CA ALA A 72 -5.29 8.72 13.18
C ALA A 72 -6.08 9.48 12.09
N CYS A 73 -5.50 10.55 11.50
CA CYS A 73 -6.10 11.26 10.38
C CYS A 73 -6.19 10.38 9.12
N LEU A 74 -5.15 9.61 8.81
CA LEU A 74 -5.16 8.65 7.70
C LEU A 74 -6.25 7.60 7.88
N LYS A 75 -6.40 7.05 9.09
CA LYS A 75 -7.47 6.11 9.44
C LYS A 75 -8.85 6.74 9.21
N ALA A 76 -9.08 7.95 9.72
CA ALA A 76 -10.36 8.64 9.56
C ALA A 76 -10.72 8.85 8.09
N ARG A 77 -9.74 9.23 7.25
CA ARG A 77 -9.93 9.38 5.80
C ARG A 77 -10.29 8.04 5.12
N LEU A 78 -9.64 6.94 5.53
CA LEU A 78 -9.92 5.62 4.98
C LEU A 78 -11.35 5.16 5.32
N VAL A 79 -11.77 5.34 6.57
CA VAL A 79 -13.13 4.98 7.04
C VAL A 79 -14.18 5.82 6.31
N ALA A 80 -14.01 7.14 6.24
CA ALA A 80 -14.96 8.02 5.54
C ALA A 80 -15.11 7.66 4.05
N ARG A 81 -14.06 7.14 3.41
CA ARG A 81 -14.14 6.67 2.03
C ARG A 81 -14.99 5.39 1.90
N GLN A 82 -14.92 4.49 2.87
CA GLN A 82 -15.72 3.25 2.88
C GLN A 82 -17.21 3.53 3.11
N GLU A 83 -17.54 4.56 3.88
CA GLU A 83 -18.94 4.95 4.15
C GLU A 83 -19.65 5.57 2.92
N TRP A 84 -18.91 6.08 1.93
CA TRP A 84 -19.49 6.65 0.70
C TRP A 84 -19.65 5.61 -0.42
N ASP A 85 -18.84 4.54 -0.40
CA ASP A 85 -18.89 3.47 -1.41
C ASP A 85 -19.87 2.33 -0.99
N GLY A 86 -20.66 2.52 0.08
CA GLY A 86 -21.62 1.57 0.65
C GLY A 86 -23.10 1.93 0.45
#